data_AF-A0A497KMG2-F1
#
_entry.id   AF-A0A497KMG2-F1
#
_cell.length_a   1.000
_cell.length_b   1.000
_cell.length_c   1.000
_cell.angle_alpha   90.00
_cell.angle_beta   90.00
_cell.angle_gamma   90.00
#
_symmetry.space_group_name_H-M   'P 1'
#
loop_
_entity.id
_entity.type
_entity.pdbx_description
1 polymer ?
#
loop_
_entity_poly.entity_id
_entity_poly.type
_entity_poly.pdbx_seq_one_letter_code
_entity_poly.pdbx_strand_id
1 'polypeptide(L)'
;QEEQITGFILTNMKKILDRLKEKLEGEKNNQYYWCGTLGHPRLLFDEAMDRLFRCPVCGKPLSPHDSEELVKALEWKVSEIEKALEEMTKLKKVEEIEQGKK
;
A
#
# COMPACT_ATOMS: atom_id res chain seq x y z
N GLN A 1 -9.65 1.52 29.90
CA GLN A 1 -10.26 2.04 28.65
C GLN A 1 -9.19 2.37 27.62
N GLU A 2 -8.10 3.05 28.01
CA GLU A 2 -6.97 3.39 27.13
C GLU A 2 -6.28 2.19 26.46
N GLU A 3 -6.02 1.11 27.21
CA GLU A 3 -5.34 -0.07 26.67
C GLU A 3 -6.09 -0.75 25.50
N GLN A 4 -7.43 -0.76 25.58
CA GLN A 4 -8.31 -1.27 24.52
C GLN A 4 -8.25 -0.38 23.27
N ILE A 5 -8.21 0.95 23.46
CA ILE A 5 -8.09 1.93 22.38
C ILE A 5 -6.73 1.74 21.67
N THR A 6 -5.64 1.62 22.44
CA THR A 6 -4.31 1.41 21.87
C THR A 6 -4.19 0.08 21.14
N GLY A 7 -4.78 -0.99 21.68
CA GLY A 7 -4.89 -2.28 20.99
C GLY A 7 -5.60 -2.17 19.64
N PHE A 8 -6.75 -1.49 19.61
CA PHE A 8 -7.51 -1.24 18.39
C PHE A 8 -6.71 -0.44 17.35
N ILE A 9 -6.02 0.62 17.77
CA ILE A 9 -5.17 1.44 16.87
C ILE A 9 -4.08 0.56 16.23
N LEU A 10 -3.36 -0.25 17.01
CA LEU A 10 -2.31 -1.13 16.50
C LEU A 10 -2.83 -2.15 15.49
N THR A 11 -3.99 -2.77 15.76
CA THR A 11 -4.60 -3.72 14.82
C THR A 11 -4.98 -3.04 13.51
N ASN A 12 -5.54 -1.83 13.54
CA ASN A 12 -5.89 -1.10 12.33
C ASN A 12 -4.66 -0.65 11.54
N MET A 13 -3.62 -0.16 12.22
CA MET A 13 -2.36 0.21 11.56
C MET A 13 -1.71 -0.98 10.86
N LYS A 14 -1.71 -2.18 11.49
CA LYS A 14 -1.24 -3.41 10.84
C LYS A 14 -2.05 -3.75 9.58
N LYS A 15 -3.38 -3.67 9.64
CA LYS A 15 -4.24 -3.90 8.47
C LYS A 15 -3.97 -2.90 7.33
N ILE A 16 -3.72 -1.63 7.67
CA ILE A 16 -3.36 -0.61 6.69
C ILE A 16 -2.00 -0.93 6.06
N LEU A 17 -1.02 -1.31 6.88
CA LEU A 17 0.31 -1.72 6.43
C LEU A 17 0.23 -2.91 5.47
N ASP A 18 -0.53 -3.95 5.81
CA ASP A 18 -0.69 -5.15 4.97
C ASP A 18 -1.26 -4.79 3.60
N ARG A 19 -2.28 -3.93 3.54
CA ARG A 19 -2.87 -3.45 2.28
C ARG A 19 -1.89 -2.60 1.46
N LEU A 20 -1.07 -1.78 2.11
CA LEU A 20 -0.06 -0.99 1.42
C LEU A 20 1.04 -1.88 0.84
N LYS A 21 1.45 -2.93 1.57
CA LYS A 21 2.40 -3.93 1.08
C LYS A 21 1.86 -4.73 -0.09
N GLU A 22 0.61 -5.18 -0.02
CA GLU A 22 -0.05 -5.88 -1.12
C GLU A 22 -0.12 -4.99 -2.38
N LYS A 23 -0.46 -3.70 -2.21
CA LYS A 23 -0.46 -2.74 -3.31
C LYS A 23 0.95 -2.50 -3.87
N LEU A 24 1.95 -2.35 -3.00
CA LEU A 24 3.35 -2.17 -3.41
C LEU A 24 3.85 -3.37 -4.23
N GLU A 25 3.57 -4.58 -3.77
CA GLU A 25 3.92 -5.82 -4.46
C GLU A 25 3.25 -5.89 -5.83
N GLY A 26 1.97 -5.51 -5.88
CA GLY A 26 1.23 -5.39 -7.14
C GLY A 26 1.86 -4.40 -8.12
N GLU A 27 2.23 -3.20 -7.68
CA GLU A 27 2.85 -2.18 -8.55
C GLU A 27 4.30 -2.53 -8.94
N LYS A 28 5.03 -3.33 -8.15
CA LYS A 28 6.39 -3.80 -8.48
C LYS A 28 6.42 -4.96 -9.45
N ASN A 29 5.51 -5.92 -9.30
CA ASN A 29 5.54 -7.17 -10.07
C ASN A 29 4.71 -7.12 -11.35
N ASN A 30 3.83 -6.12 -11.47
CA ASN A 30 2.96 -6.01 -12.63
C ASN A 30 3.33 -4.82 -13.50
N GLN A 31 3.22 -5.03 -14.81
CA GLN A 31 3.31 -3.95 -15.77
C GLN A 31 1.90 -3.42 -16.07
N TYR A 32 1.69 -2.14 -15.80
CA TYR A 32 0.44 -1.46 -16.10
C TYR A 32 0.50 -0.71 -17.42
N TYR A 33 -0.66 -0.60 -18.06
CA TYR A 33 -0.87 0.08 -19.32
C TYR A 33 -2.00 1.09 -19.18
N TRP A 34 -1.81 2.30 -19.72
CA TRP A 34 -2.78 3.38 -19.58
C TRP A 34 -2.82 4.25 -20.84
N CYS A 35 -3.99 4.85 -21.10
CA CYS A 35 -4.20 5.74 -22.25
C CYS A 35 -3.94 7.22 -21.94
N GLY A 36 -3.47 7.54 -20.72
CA GLY A 36 -3.17 8.91 -20.29
C GLY A 36 -4.40 9.78 -19.99
N THR A 37 -5.61 9.24 -20.12
CA THR A 37 -6.85 10.01 -19.87
C THR A 37 -7.26 9.87 -18.41
N LEU A 38 -7.36 11.00 -17.70
CA LEU A 38 -7.81 11.04 -16.30
C LEU A 38 -9.15 10.34 -16.13
N GLY A 39 -9.26 9.51 -15.09
CA GLY A 39 -10.45 8.71 -14.80
C GLY A 39 -10.58 7.41 -15.59
N HIS A 40 -9.72 7.14 -16.58
CA HIS A 40 -9.71 5.85 -17.28
C HIS A 40 -8.88 4.81 -16.52
N PRO A 41 -9.24 3.52 -16.62
CA PRO A 41 -8.54 2.46 -15.90
C PRO A 41 -7.12 2.25 -16.41
N ARG A 42 -6.22 1.89 -15.49
CA ARG A 42 -4.93 1.26 -15.79
C ARG A 42 -5.16 -0.24 -15.87
N LEU A 43 -4.64 -0.88 -16.90
CA LEU A 43 -4.82 -2.31 -17.15
C LEU A 43 -3.51 -3.06 -16.96
N LEU A 44 -3.58 -4.31 -16.52
CA LEU A 44 -2.42 -5.20 -16.51
C LEU A 44 -1.99 -5.53 -17.95
N PHE A 45 -0.76 -6.02 -18.12
CA PHE A 45 -0.26 -6.45 -19.43
C PHE A 45 -1.20 -7.44 -20.12
N ASP A 46 -1.64 -8.51 -19.43
CA ASP A 46 -2.52 -9.53 -20.01
C ASP A 46 -3.86 -8.94 -20.45
N GLU A 47 -4.46 -8.07 -19.63
CA GLU A 47 -5.71 -7.38 -19.97
C GLU A 47 -5.54 -6.41 -21.15
N ALA A 48 -4.39 -5.75 -21.24
CA ALA A 48 -4.07 -4.88 -22.35
C ALA A 48 -3.84 -5.70 -23.63
N MET A 49 -3.17 -6.86 -23.53
CA MET A 49 -2.93 -7.78 -24.64
C MET A 49 -4.25 -8.32 -25.21
N ASP A 50 -5.16 -8.79 -24.36
CA ASP A 50 -6.50 -9.26 -24.75
C ASP A 50 -7.30 -8.19 -25.49
N ARG A 51 -7.01 -6.92 -25.22
CA ARG A 51 -7.64 -5.75 -25.85
C ARG A 51 -6.82 -5.14 -26.98
N LEU A 52 -5.76 -5.81 -27.43
CA LEU A 52 -4.85 -5.34 -28.48
C LEU A 52 -4.30 -3.94 -28.19
N PHE A 53 -3.99 -3.69 -26.92
CA PHE A 53 -3.52 -2.43 -26.37
C PHE A 53 -4.45 -1.24 -26.67
N ARG A 54 -5.78 -1.45 -26.64
CA ARG A 54 -6.77 -0.38 -26.79
C ARG A 54 -7.56 -0.14 -25.51
N CYS A 55 -7.73 1.13 -25.18
CA CYS A 55 -8.52 1.54 -24.02
C CYS A 55 -9.99 1.14 -24.19
N PRO A 56 -10.60 0.47 -23.19
CA PRO A 56 -12.01 0.06 -23.25
C PRO A 56 -13.00 1.23 -23.20
N VAL A 57 -12.57 2.41 -22.79
CA VAL A 57 -13.44 3.59 -22.63
C VAL A 57 -13.40 4.50 -23.86
N CYS A 58 -12.22 4.79 -24.41
CA CYS A 58 -12.08 5.75 -25.52
C CYS A 58 -11.41 5.20 -26.78
N GLY A 59 -10.98 3.93 -26.80
CA GLY A 59 -10.37 3.29 -27.97
C GLY A 59 -8.95 3.77 -28.33
N LYS A 60 -8.40 4.76 -27.60
CA LYS A 60 -7.01 5.21 -27.74
C LYS A 60 -6.03 4.07 -27.44
N PRO A 61 -4.83 4.08 -28.06
CA PRO A 61 -3.78 3.14 -27.71
C PRO A 61 -3.39 3.28 -26.24
N LEU A 62 -3.10 2.15 -25.62
CA LEU A 62 -2.52 2.06 -24.28
C LEU A 62 -0.99 2.04 -24.38
N SER A 63 -0.33 2.74 -23.48
CA SER A 63 1.13 2.74 -23.35
C SER A 63 1.53 2.23 -21.96
N PRO A 64 2.75 1.67 -21.79
CA PRO A 64 3.27 1.33 -20.48
C PRO A 64 3.16 2.52 -19.53
N HIS A 65 2.60 2.30 -18.36
CA HIS A 65 2.47 3.28 -17.30
C HIS A 65 3.66 3.15 -16.36
N ASP A 66 4.41 4.24 -16.22
CA ASP A 66 5.48 4.33 -15.23
C ASP A 66 4.89 4.36 -13.82
N SER A 67 5.20 3.31 -13.06
CA SER A 67 4.74 3.15 -11.67
C SER A 67 5.85 3.45 -10.67
N GLU A 68 7.05 3.88 -11.11
CA GLU A 68 8.20 4.13 -10.23
C GLU A 68 7.91 5.15 -9.13
N GLU A 69 7.26 6.26 -9.47
CA GLU A 69 6.92 7.30 -8.50
C GLU A 69 5.95 6.77 -7.43
N LEU A 70 4.95 5.99 -7.86
CA LEU A 70 3.98 5.37 -6.94
C LEU A 70 4.65 4.31 -6.06
N VAL A 71 5.54 3.49 -6.63
CA VAL A 71 6.32 2.50 -5.89
C VAL A 71 7.16 3.19 -4.81
N LYS A 72 7.90 4.25 -5.14
CA LYS A 72 8.70 5.02 -4.17
C LYS A 72 7.83 5.63 -3.06
N ALA A 73 6.67 6.18 -3.42
CA ALA A 73 5.74 6.74 -2.44
C ALA A 73 5.17 5.66 -1.49
N LEU A 74 4.84 4.48 -2.02
CA LEU A 74 4.37 3.35 -1.24
C LEU A 74 5.46 2.80 -0.32
N GLU A 75 6.69 2.63 -0.82
CA GLU A 75 7.85 2.19 -0.02
C GLU A 75 8.12 3.13 1.15
N TRP A 76 8.16 4.44 0.86
CA TRP A 76 8.33 5.46 1.89
C TRP A 76 7.24 5.34 2.96
N LYS A 77 5.96 5.23 2.54
CA LYS A 77 4.85 5.16 3.48
C LYS A 77 4.82 3.87 4.30
N VAL A 78 5.17 2.74 3.69
CA VAL A 78 5.33 1.43 4.37
C VAL A 78 6.40 1.54 5.45
N SER A 79 7.59 2.05 5.11
CA SER A 79 8.69 2.27 6.06
C SER A 79 8.27 3.16 7.23
N GLU A 80 7.59 4.28 6.96
CA GLU A 80 7.11 5.18 8.02
C GLU A 80 6.15 4.48 8.99
N ILE A 81 5.21 3.69 8.49
CA ILE A 81 4.24 2.97 9.34
C ILE A 81 4.92 1.84 10.13
N GLU A 82 5.88 1.14 9.54
CA GLU A 82 6.65 0.10 10.24
C GLU A 82 7.44 0.65 11.41
N LYS A 83 8.15 1.77 11.21
CA LYS A 83 8.88 2.46 12.29
C LYS A 83 7.94 2.88 13.41
N ALA A 84 6.81 3.52 13.06
CA ALA A 84 5.83 3.96 14.04
C ALA A 84 5.25 2.78 14.84
N LEU A 85 4.97 1.65 14.19
CA LEU A 85 4.50 0.43 14.85
C LEU A 85 5.56 -0.15 15.80
N GLU A 86 6.82 -0.17 15.38
CA GLU A 86 7.95 -0.65 16.19
C GLU A 86 8.14 0.22 17.44
N GLU A 87 8.10 1.54 17.30
CA GLU A 87 8.19 2.49 18.41
C GLU A 87 7.05 2.30 19.41
N MET A 88 5.79 2.20 18.93
CA MET A 88 4.63 1.97 19.81
C MET A 88 4.69 0.61 20.52
N THR A 89 5.22 -0.44 19.88
CA THR A 89 5.37 -1.74 20.54
C THR A 89 6.48 -1.75 21.58
N LYS A 90 7.56 -1.00 21.37
CA LYS A 90 8.61 -0.81 22.39
C LYS A 90 8.06 -0.11 23.62
N LEU A 91 7.28 0.97 23.43
CA LEU A 91 6.66 1.72 24.53
C LEU A 91 5.74 0.83 25.38
N LYS A 92 4.87 0.03 24.75
CA LYS A 92 4.01 -0.92 25.47
C LYS A 92 4.78 -1.91 26.34
N LYS A 93 5.86 -2.49 25.80
CA LYS A 93 6.70 -3.44 26.56
C LYS A 93 7.31 -2.80 27.81
N VAL A 94 7.70 -1.52 27.73
CA VAL A 94 8.24 -0.78 28.87
C VAL A 94 7.16 -0.55 29.94
N GLU A 95 5.96 -0.12 29.53
CA GLU A 95 4.81 0.08 30.44
C GLU A 95 4.42 -1.21 31.17
N GLU A 96 4.37 -2.34 30.48
CA GLU A 96 4.06 -3.66 31.07
C GLU A 96 5.13 -4.08 32.12
N ILE A 97 6.41 -3.82 31.84
CA ILE A 97 7.52 -4.10 32.78
C ILE A 97 7.44 -3.21 34.02
N GLU A 98 7.07 -1.94 33.88
CA GLU A 98 6.91 -1.02 35.00
C GLU A 98 5.70 -1.36 35.87
N GLN A 99 4.61 -1.82 35.27
CA GLN A 99 3.40 -2.24 35.99
C GLN A 99 3.61 -3.57 36.75
N GLY A 100 4.38 -4.51 36.20
CA GLY A 100 4.71 -5.78 36.86
C GLY A 100 5.77 -5.71 37.96
N LYS A 101 6.40 -4.54 38.17
CA LYS A 101 7.35 -4.27 39.26
C LYS A 101 6.70 -3.62 40.50
N LYS A 102 5.39 -3.36 40.47
CA LYS A 102 4.58 -2.98 41.64
C LYS A 102 3.90 -4.20 42.24
#